data_AF-A0A9W5E9Q8-F1
#
_entry.id   AF-A0A9W5E9Q8-F1
#
_cell.length_a   1.000
_cell.length_b   1.000
_cell.length_c   1.000
_cell.angle_alpha   90.00
_cell.angle_beta   90.00
_cell.angle_gamma   90.00
#
_symmetry.space_group_name_H-M   'P 1'
#
loop_
_entity.id
_entity.type
_entity.pdbx_description
1 polymer ?
#
loop_
_entity_poly.entity_id
_entity_poly.type
_entity_poly.pdbx_seq_one_letter_code
_entity_poly.pdbx_strand_id
1 'polypeptide(L)'
;MNEVNVFYNLEGIGDTLIVALQDITLENRTFDRKGDVARVYDRESNVTAGFNIFNASSYLEVKETGNLTLTKELVEKINGILAKNGFEETVEADLSPKFVVGYVAEKEKHPNADKLNICKVEIGTETLQIVCGAPNVDAGQKVVVAKIGAVMPSGMLIKPAELRGVPSSGMICSARELELPDAPQEKGILVLEDSFEVGQEFKF
;
A
#
# COMPACT_ATOMS: atom_id res chain seq x y z
N MET A 1 -2.87 -12.97 3.72
CA MET A 1 -3.93 -12.06 3.26
C MET A 1 -3.39 -11.31 2.07
N ASN A 2 -4.16 -11.26 0.98
CA ASN A 2 -3.77 -10.55 -0.23
C ASN A 2 -3.93 -9.03 -0.01
N GLU A 3 -3.09 -8.23 -0.67
CA GLU A 3 -3.16 -6.78 -0.55
C GLU A 3 -4.29 -6.24 -1.41
N VAL A 4 -5.30 -5.68 -0.74
CA VAL A 4 -6.42 -5.03 -1.42
C VAL A 4 -6.04 -3.58 -1.67
N ASN A 5 -6.20 -3.13 -2.91
CA ASN A 5 -6.07 -1.74 -3.30
C ASN A 5 -7.34 -1.32 -4.04
N VAL A 6 -7.89 -0.16 -3.67
CA VAL A 6 -9.14 0.34 -4.25
C VAL A 6 -8.89 1.70 -4.87
N PHE A 7 -9.18 1.82 -6.16
CA PHE A 7 -8.95 3.02 -6.95
C PHE A 7 -10.19 3.39 -7.75
N TYR A 8 -10.62 4.64 -7.68
CA TYR A 8 -11.72 5.16 -8.50
C TYR A 8 -11.16 6.00 -9.65
N ASN A 9 -11.60 5.73 -10.89
CA ASN A 9 -11.00 6.34 -12.08
C ASN A 9 -12.00 6.97 -13.06
N LEU A 10 -12.62 8.09 -12.67
CA LEU A 10 -13.63 8.75 -13.51
C LEU A 10 -13.05 9.28 -14.84
N GLU A 11 -11.86 9.87 -14.82
CA GLU A 11 -11.32 10.56 -16.01
C GLU A 11 -10.67 9.61 -17.03
N GLY A 12 -10.03 8.54 -16.56
CA GLY A 12 -9.27 7.63 -17.42
C GLY A 12 -10.06 6.45 -17.95
N ILE A 13 -10.84 5.78 -17.09
CA ILE A 13 -11.61 4.57 -17.45
C ILE A 13 -13.12 4.86 -17.50
N GLY A 14 -13.57 5.94 -16.85
CA GLY A 14 -14.98 6.28 -16.67
C GLY A 14 -15.44 5.94 -15.25
N ASP A 15 -16.73 6.01 -14.96
CA ASP A 15 -17.27 5.74 -13.62
C ASP A 15 -17.05 4.28 -13.17
N THR A 16 -15.82 3.97 -12.73
CA THR A 16 -15.33 2.62 -12.48
C THR A 16 -14.48 2.62 -11.22
N LEU A 17 -14.85 1.74 -10.29
CA LEU A 17 -14.04 1.39 -9.14
C LEU A 17 -13.24 0.13 -9.47
N ILE A 18 -11.93 0.21 -9.34
CA ILE A 18 -11.00 -0.89 -9.52
C ILE A 18 -10.62 -1.41 -8.14
N VAL A 19 -10.89 -2.69 -7.89
CA VAL A 19 -10.50 -3.41 -6.69
C VAL A 19 -9.42 -4.41 -7.09
N ALA A 20 -8.17 -4.09 -6.84
CA ALA A 20 -7.04 -4.97 -7.11
C ALA A 20 -6.73 -5.81 -5.86
N LEU A 21 -6.60 -7.13 -6.04
CA LEU A 21 -6.29 -8.09 -4.97
C LEU A 21 -4.88 -8.67 -5.12
N GLN A 22 -4.44 -8.87 -6.36
CA GLN A 22 -3.10 -9.39 -6.66
C GLN A 22 -2.74 -9.13 -8.13
N ASP A 23 -1.45 -9.19 -8.43
CA ASP A 23 -0.97 -9.16 -9.80
C ASP A 23 -1.16 -10.52 -10.47
N ILE A 24 -1.51 -10.50 -11.76
CA ILE A 24 -1.49 -11.67 -12.65
C ILE A 24 -0.83 -11.28 -13.97
N THR A 25 -0.26 -12.26 -14.68
CA THR A 25 0.39 -12.01 -15.96
C THR A 25 -0.65 -11.59 -17.01
N LEU A 26 -0.26 -10.69 -17.91
CA LEU A 26 -1.15 -10.21 -18.97
C LEU A 26 -1.58 -11.31 -19.93
N GLU A 27 -0.70 -12.30 -20.15
CA GLU A 27 -0.92 -13.42 -21.08
C GLU A 27 -2.05 -14.34 -20.62
N ASN A 28 -2.14 -14.59 -19.31
CA ASN A 28 -3.15 -15.48 -18.72
C ASN A 28 -4.39 -14.73 -18.22
N ARG A 29 -4.37 -13.39 -18.22
CA ARG A 29 -5.47 -12.57 -17.73
C ARG A 29 -6.70 -12.70 -18.63
N THR A 30 -7.82 -13.03 -18.01
CA THR A 30 -9.15 -13.04 -18.63
C THR A 30 -10.15 -12.38 -17.68
N PHE A 31 -11.41 -12.25 -18.11
CA PHE A 31 -12.46 -11.72 -17.26
C PHE A 31 -13.81 -12.39 -17.54
N ASP A 32 -14.70 -12.35 -16.55
CA ASP A 32 -16.13 -12.58 -16.70
C ASP A 32 -16.90 -11.39 -16.12
N ARG A 33 -18.08 -11.10 -16.69
CA ARG A 33 -18.87 -9.94 -16.31
C ARG A 33 -20.30 -10.35 -16.00
N LYS A 34 -20.81 -9.83 -14.88
CA LYS A 34 -22.20 -9.94 -14.46
C LYS A 34 -22.70 -8.56 -14.06
N GLY A 35 -23.68 -8.04 -14.79
CA GLY A 35 -24.18 -6.68 -14.59
C GLY A 35 -23.08 -5.63 -14.66
N ASP A 36 -22.94 -4.87 -13.59
CA ASP A 36 -21.96 -3.78 -13.44
C ASP A 36 -20.60 -4.24 -12.93
N VAL A 37 -20.38 -5.54 -12.72
CA VAL A 37 -19.11 -6.05 -12.18
C VAL A 37 -18.43 -6.97 -13.17
N ALA A 38 -17.16 -6.68 -13.47
CA ALA A 38 -16.26 -7.61 -14.14
C ALA A 38 -15.22 -8.14 -13.15
N ARG A 39 -15.15 -9.46 -13.01
CA ARG A 39 -14.08 -10.15 -12.29
C ARG A 39 -12.92 -10.36 -13.25
N VAL A 40 -11.74 -9.95 -12.85
CA VAL A 40 -10.48 -10.15 -13.57
C VAL A 40 -9.73 -11.29 -12.90
N TYR A 41 -9.36 -12.32 -13.65
CA TYR A 41 -8.76 -13.53 -13.09
C TYR A 41 -7.78 -14.19 -14.07
N ASP A 42 -6.92 -15.04 -13.52
CA ASP A 42 -5.98 -15.85 -14.29
C ASP A 42 -6.72 -17.07 -14.89
N ARG A 43 -6.66 -17.25 -16.21
CA ARG A 43 -7.43 -18.27 -16.94
C ARG A 43 -7.05 -19.71 -16.54
N GLU A 44 -5.79 -19.94 -16.19
CA GLU A 44 -5.29 -21.30 -15.92
C GLU A 44 -5.58 -21.72 -14.49
N SER A 45 -5.24 -20.87 -13.53
CA SER A 45 -5.41 -21.13 -12.10
C SER A 45 -6.80 -20.79 -11.58
N ASN A 46 -7.58 -20.01 -12.34
CA ASN A 46 -8.86 -19.44 -11.93
C ASN A 46 -8.76 -18.53 -10.68
N VAL A 47 -7.55 -18.02 -10.36
CA VAL A 47 -7.35 -17.13 -9.22
C VAL A 47 -7.75 -15.70 -9.58
N THR A 48 -8.55 -15.07 -8.73
CA THR A 48 -9.03 -13.70 -8.91
C THR A 48 -7.95 -12.67 -8.63
N ALA A 49 -7.69 -11.83 -9.62
CA ALA A 49 -6.77 -10.70 -9.52
C ALA A 49 -7.47 -9.43 -9.02
N GLY A 50 -8.76 -9.29 -9.31
CA GLY A 50 -9.52 -8.12 -8.90
C GLY A 50 -10.90 -8.03 -9.53
N PHE A 51 -11.57 -6.92 -9.24
CA PHE A 51 -12.89 -6.58 -9.76
C PHE A 51 -12.90 -5.16 -10.31
N ASN A 52 -13.54 -4.96 -11.45
CA ASN A 52 -13.90 -3.65 -11.97
C ASN A 52 -15.41 -3.48 -11.80
N ILE A 53 -15.81 -2.53 -10.96
CA ILE A 53 -17.20 -2.18 -10.69
C ILE A 53 -17.51 -0.92 -11.50
N PHE A 54 -18.27 -1.07 -12.57
CA PHE A 54 -18.75 0.01 -13.42
C PHE A 54 -19.95 0.71 -12.78
N ASN A 55 -20.27 1.92 -13.25
CA ASN A 55 -21.32 2.77 -12.69
C ASN A 55 -21.18 2.93 -11.16
N ALA A 56 -19.94 3.00 -10.67
CA ALA A 56 -19.64 2.92 -9.24
C ALA A 56 -20.33 4.04 -8.44
N SER A 57 -20.51 5.22 -9.04
CA SER A 57 -21.24 6.35 -8.42
C SER A 57 -22.70 6.03 -8.08
N SER A 58 -23.30 5.00 -8.71
CA SER A 58 -24.66 4.53 -8.36
C SER A 58 -24.71 3.65 -7.10
N TYR A 59 -23.55 3.14 -6.66
CA TYR A 59 -23.41 2.27 -5.50
C TYR A 59 -22.70 2.96 -4.32
N LEU A 60 -21.84 3.94 -4.62
CA LEU A 60 -20.92 4.57 -3.67
C LEU A 60 -20.90 6.08 -3.89
N GLU A 61 -20.79 6.84 -2.81
CA GLU A 61 -20.50 8.27 -2.90
C GLU A 61 -18.98 8.44 -3.10
N VAL A 62 -18.56 8.53 -4.36
CA VAL A 62 -17.17 8.79 -4.77
C VAL A 62 -17.09 10.19 -5.36
N LYS A 63 -16.29 11.06 -4.74
CA LYS A 63 -16.23 12.49 -5.07
C LYS A 63 -15.08 12.83 -6.02
N GLU A 64 -13.99 12.09 -5.95
CA GLU A 64 -12.74 12.42 -6.64
C GLU A 64 -12.07 11.15 -7.18
N THR A 65 -11.41 11.29 -8.33
CA THR A 65 -10.57 10.23 -8.92
C THR A 65 -9.34 10.04 -8.04
N GLY A 66 -9.03 8.80 -7.68
CA GLY A 66 -7.90 8.52 -6.79
C GLY A 66 -7.99 7.20 -6.04
N ASN A 67 -6.97 6.96 -5.22
CA ASN A 67 -6.97 5.84 -4.27
C ASN A 67 -7.98 6.12 -3.17
N LEU A 68 -8.80 5.14 -2.84
CA LEU A 68 -9.72 5.23 -1.71
C LEU A 68 -9.08 4.59 -0.48
N THR A 69 -9.19 5.27 0.66
CA THR A 69 -8.82 4.69 1.95
C THR A 69 -9.69 3.48 2.24
N LEU A 70 -9.07 2.33 2.45
CA LEU A 70 -9.77 1.13 2.84
C LEU A 70 -10.33 1.29 4.26
N THR A 71 -11.65 1.18 4.35
CA THR A 71 -12.38 1.13 5.61
C THR A 71 -13.21 -0.14 5.65
N LYS A 72 -13.60 -0.56 6.86
CA LYS A 72 -14.52 -1.69 7.03
C LYS A 72 -15.82 -1.48 6.24
N GLU A 73 -16.36 -0.27 6.29
CA GLU A 73 -17.58 0.09 5.56
C GLU A 73 -17.40 -0.01 4.03
N LEU A 74 -16.27 0.46 3.49
CA LEU A 74 -15.99 0.36 2.06
C LEU A 74 -15.89 -1.11 1.61
N VAL A 75 -15.21 -1.95 2.37
CA VAL A 75 -15.08 -3.39 2.08
C VAL A 75 -16.45 -4.08 2.13
N GLU A 76 -17.27 -3.79 3.14
CA GLU A 76 -18.63 -4.31 3.24
C GLU A 76 -19.50 -3.87 2.05
N LYS A 77 -19.40 -2.60 1.62
CA LYS A 77 -20.11 -2.11 0.43
C LYS A 77 -19.65 -2.81 -0.84
N ILE A 78 -18.34 -2.96 -1.05
CA ILE A 78 -17.78 -3.70 -2.20
C ILE A 78 -18.37 -5.11 -2.23
N ASN A 79 -18.32 -5.85 -1.12
CA ASN A 79 -18.86 -7.20 -1.02
C ASN A 79 -20.38 -7.25 -1.28
N GLY A 80 -21.13 -6.25 -0.82
CA GLY A 80 -22.55 -6.11 -1.15
C GLY A 80 -22.82 -5.91 -2.65
N ILE A 81 -21.99 -5.12 -3.33
CA ILE A 81 -22.08 -4.89 -4.79
C ILE A 81 -21.77 -6.17 -5.56
N LEU A 82 -20.71 -6.90 -5.17
CA LEU A 82 -20.34 -8.18 -5.77
C LEU A 82 -21.48 -9.19 -5.67
N ALA A 83 -22.04 -9.38 -4.46
CA ALA A 83 -23.16 -10.29 -4.22
C ALA A 83 -24.41 -9.90 -5.03
N LYS A 84 -24.77 -8.61 -5.06
CA LYS A 84 -25.91 -8.09 -5.84
C LYS A 84 -25.76 -8.35 -7.35
N ASN A 85 -24.53 -8.36 -7.86
CA ASN A 85 -24.22 -8.66 -9.25
C ASN A 85 -23.96 -10.16 -9.51
N GLY A 86 -24.17 -11.04 -8.52
CA GLY A 86 -24.12 -12.49 -8.70
C GLY A 86 -22.72 -13.11 -8.58
N PHE A 87 -21.79 -12.44 -7.89
CA PHE A 87 -20.53 -13.02 -7.46
C PHE A 87 -20.63 -13.53 -6.01
N GLU A 88 -20.17 -14.76 -5.76
CA GLU A 88 -20.13 -15.35 -4.41
C GLU A 88 -18.81 -15.05 -3.68
N GLU A 89 -17.79 -14.63 -4.43
CA GLU A 89 -16.49 -14.24 -3.88
C GLU A 89 -16.60 -12.97 -3.04
N THR A 90 -15.80 -12.90 -1.98
CA THR A 90 -15.70 -11.73 -1.12
C THR A 90 -14.26 -11.22 -1.08
N VAL A 91 -14.14 -9.91 -0.90
CA VAL A 91 -12.90 -9.20 -0.69
C VAL A 91 -12.63 -9.13 0.81
N GLU A 92 -11.48 -9.65 1.21
CA GLU A 92 -10.94 -9.54 2.56
C GLU A 92 -9.76 -8.57 2.53
N ALA A 93 -9.81 -7.51 3.34
CA ALA A 93 -8.76 -6.50 3.38
C ALA A 93 -8.12 -6.41 4.77
N ASP A 94 -6.80 -6.22 4.79
CA ASP A 94 -6.07 -5.83 5.99
C ASP A 94 -6.28 -4.34 6.27
N LEU A 95 -7.06 -4.03 7.31
CA LEU A 95 -7.33 -2.66 7.74
C LEU A 95 -6.32 -2.15 8.77
N SER A 96 -5.24 -2.91 9.05
CA SER A 96 -4.18 -2.43 9.93
C SER A 96 -3.50 -1.18 9.35
N PRO A 97 -3.08 -0.23 10.21
CA PRO A 97 -2.36 0.95 9.78
C PRO A 97 -1.17 0.61 8.89
N LYS A 98 -1.12 1.22 7.70
CA LYS A 98 -0.04 0.99 6.72
C LYS A 98 1.12 1.95 6.89
N PHE A 99 0.87 3.11 7.49
CA PHE A 99 1.90 4.05 7.91
C PHE A 99 1.97 4.04 9.43
N VAL A 100 3.13 3.68 9.97
CA VAL A 100 3.34 3.55 11.41
C VAL A 100 4.63 4.21 11.83
N VAL A 101 4.71 4.57 13.09
CA VAL A 101 5.96 5.01 13.71
C VAL A 101 6.85 3.79 13.93
N GLY A 102 8.06 3.83 13.38
CA GLY A 102 9.09 2.83 13.61
C GLY A 102 10.27 3.39 14.41
N TYR A 103 11.00 2.51 15.09
CA TYR A 103 12.26 2.83 15.77
C TYR A 103 13.41 2.06 15.12
N VAL A 104 14.43 2.78 14.64
CA VAL A 104 15.61 2.17 14.02
C VAL A 104 16.51 1.61 15.13
N ALA A 105 16.33 0.33 15.45
CA ALA A 105 17.08 -0.35 16.49
C ALA A 105 18.55 -0.57 16.07
N GLU A 106 18.77 -0.94 14.81
CA GLU A 106 20.11 -1.19 14.27
C GLU A 106 20.25 -0.61 12.86
N LYS A 107 21.47 -0.20 12.53
CA LYS A 107 21.88 0.23 11.20
C LYS A 107 23.23 -0.38 10.86
N GLU A 108 23.27 -1.12 9.77
CA GLU A 108 24.48 -1.71 9.23
C GLU A 108 24.73 -1.23 7.80
N LYS A 109 26.00 -1.21 7.40
CA LYS A 109 26.34 -0.85 6.02
C LYS A 109 25.92 -1.97 5.08
N HIS A 110 25.31 -1.62 3.95
CA HIS A 110 24.99 -2.62 2.95
C HIS A 110 26.27 -3.22 2.33
N PRO A 111 26.45 -4.56 2.31
CA PRO A 111 27.71 -5.19 1.91
C PRO A 111 28.08 -4.92 0.44
N ASN A 112 27.06 -4.74 -0.41
CA ASN A 112 27.22 -4.55 -1.85
C ASN A 112 26.86 -3.14 -2.34
N ALA A 113 26.71 -2.14 -1.45
CA ALA A 113 26.31 -0.78 -1.86
C ALA A 113 26.75 0.33 -0.89
N ASP A 114 27.62 1.23 -1.36
CA ASP A 114 28.18 2.32 -0.56
C ASP A 114 27.17 3.39 -0.10
N LYS A 115 25.99 3.46 -0.72
CA LYS A 115 24.97 4.47 -0.39
C LYS A 115 23.76 3.89 0.34
N LEU A 116 23.75 2.58 0.59
CA LEU A 116 22.63 1.91 1.25
C LEU A 116 23.04 1.44 2.64
N ASN A 117 22.06 1.37 3.52
CA ASN A 117 22.17 0.81 4.85
C ASN A 117 21.05 -0.21 5.04
N ILE A 118 21.32 -1.23 5.84
CA ILE A 118 20.35 -2.23 6.27
C ILE A 118 19.91 -1.80 7.67
N CYS A 119 18.63 -1.48 7.81
CA CYS A 119 18.06 -1.04 9.08
C CYS A 119 17.16 -2.15 9.64
N LYS A 120 17.30 -2.46 10.94
CA LYS A 120 16.28 -3.20 11.68
C LYS A 120 15.38 -2.18 12.37
N VAL A 121 14.12 -2.17 12.01
CA VAL A 121 13.15 -1.18 12.44
C VAL A 121 12.03 -1.85 13.21
N GLU A 122 11.92 -1.54 14.50
CA GLU A 122 10.83 -2.00 15.35
C GLU A 122 9.58 -1.17 15.06
N ILE A 123 8.44 -1.83 14.87
CA ILE A 123 7.15 -1.17 14.57
C ILE A 123 6.06 -1.63 15.56
N GLY A 124 6.45 -1.83 16.81
CA GLY A 124 5.58 -2.27 17.89
C GLY A 124 5.70 -3.78 18.12
N THR A 125 4.88 -4.58 17.44
CA THR A 125 4.81 -6.04 17.65
C THR A 125 5.79 -6.84 16.79
N GLU A 126 6.42 -6.22 15.81
CA GLU A 126 7.33 -6.86 14.86
C GLU A 126 8.54 -5.96 14.55
N THR A 127 9.61 -6.58 14.05
CA THR A 127 10.82 -5.89 13.57
C THR A 127 10.99 -6.17 12.08
N LEU A 128 11.10 -5.11 11.29
CA LEU A 128 11.27 -5.18 9.84
C LEU A 128 12.73 -4.93 9.46
N GLN A 129 13.23 -5.67 8.47
CA GLN A 129 14.46 -5.31 7.77
C GLN A 129 14.10 -4.38 6.62
N ILE A 130 14.65 -3.16 6.62
CA ILE A 130 14.40 -2.17 5.57
C ILE A 130 15.74 -1.65 5.06
N VAL A 131 15.94 -1.70 3.74
CA VAL A 131 17.12 -1.11 3.10
C VAL A 131 16.85 0.36 2.85
N CYS A 132 17.66 1.24 3.46
CA CYS A 132 17.48 2.68 3.39
C CYS A 132 18.74 3.38 2.86
N GLY A 133 18.55 4.25 1.86
CA GLY A 133 19.62 5.05 1.25
C GLY A 133 19.71 6.49 1.73
N ALA A 134 18.85 6.90 2.68
CA ALA A 134 18.83 8.27 3.15
C ALA A 134 20.12 8.59 3.94
N PRO A 135 20.76 9.75 3.70
CA PRO A 135 22.03 10.07 4.34
C PRO A 135 21.90 10.32 5.84
N ASN A 136 20.72 10.69 6.30
CA ASN A 136 20.41 11.03 7.68
C ASN A 136 19.81 9.88 8.50
N VAL A 137 19.65 8.68 7.92
CA VAL A 137 19.16 7.52 8.68
C VAL A 137 20.23 7.06 9.67
N ASP A 138 19.84 6.85 10.92
CA ASP A 138 20.73 6.33 11.96
C ASP A 138 20.01 5.50 13.02
N ALA A 139 20.76 4.66 13.72
CA ALA A 139 20.21 3.91 14.85
C ALA A 139 19.80 4.87 15.98
N GLY A 140 18.74 4.52 16.72
CA GLY A 140 18.18 5.36 17.78
C GLY A 140 17.13 6.36 17.32
N GLN A 141 16.78 6.41 16.03
CA GLN A 141 15.79 7.34 15.49
C GLN A 141 14.38 6.76 15.48
N LYS A 142 13.38 7.59 15.81
CA LYS A 142 11.98 7.33 15.45
C LYS A 142 11.71 7.88 14.06
N VAL A 143 11.03 7.11 13.23
CA VAL A 143 10.83 7.41 11.81
C VAL A 143 9.43 6.97 11.36
N VAL A 144 8.97 7.47 10.22
CA VAL A 144 7.74 6.95 9.59
C VAL A 144 8.09 5.76 8.70
N VAL A 145 7.38 4.65 8.90
CA VAL A 145 7.52 3.43 8.10
C VAL A 145 6.24 3.20 7.31
N ALA A 146 6.38 3.12 6.00
CA ALA A 146 5.36 2.57 5.12
C ALA A 146 5.56 1.05 5.05
N LYS A 147 4.58 0.31 5.56
CA LYS A 147 4.55 -1.16 5.53
C LYS A 147 4.31 -1.66 4.10
N ILE A 148 4.62 -2.93 3.88
CA ILE A 148 4.15 -3.66 2.70
C ILE A 148 2.61 -3.51 2.59
N GLY A 149 2.15 -3.10 1.41
CA GLY A 149 0.76 -2.79 1.10
C GLY A 149 0.37 -1.34 1.34
N ALA A 150 1.28 -0.49 1.81
CA ALA A 150 1.05 0.96 1.86
C ALA A 150 1.01 1.55 0.44
N VAL A 151 0.07 2.45 0.20
CA VAL A 151 0.03 3.26 -1.04
C VAL A 151 0.54 4.65 -0.71
N MET A 152 1.65 5.04 -1.33
CA MET A 152 2.23 6.36 -1.19
C MET A 152 1.33 7.40 -1.87
N PRO A 153 1.35 8.68 -1.44
CA PRO A 153 0.65 9.78 -2.11
C PRO A 153 0.89 9.87 -3.63
N SER A 154 2.11 9.54 -4.07
CA SER A 154 2.48 9.45 -5.48
C SER A 154 1.76 8.33 -6.27
N GLY A 155 0.98 7.48 -5.60
CA GLY A 155 0.34 6.28 -6.15
C GLY A 155 1.23 5.04 -6.13
N MET A 156 2.47 5.13 -5.65
CA MET A 156 3.37 3.98 -5.55
C MET A 156 2.92 3.00 -4.47
N LEU A 157 2.69 1.73 -4.83
CA LEU A 157 2.41 0.66 -3.89
C LEU A 157 3.72 0.07 -3.32
N ILE A 158 3.83 0.00 -2.01
CA ILE A 158 4.97 -0.62 -1.31
C ILE A 158 4.83 -2.14 -1.36
N LYS A 159 5.71 -2.77 -2.13
CA LYS A 159 5.81 -4.23 -2.25
C LYS A 159 7.07 -4.75 -1.59
N PRO A 160 7.15 -6.05 -1.24
CA PRO A 160 8.42 -6.68 -0.89
C PRO A 160 9.45 -6.44 -1.99
N ALA A 161 10.63 -5.96 -1.62
CA ALA A 161 11.69 -5.67 -2.57
C ALA A 161 12.99 -6.35 -2.14
N GLU A 162 13.88 -6.57 -3.11
CA GLU A 162 15.26 -6.98 -2.84
C GLU A 162 16.18 -5.95 -3.49
N LEU A 163 17.02 -5.32 -2.67
CA LEU A 163 17.99 -4.33 -3.12
C LEU A 163 19.37 -4.98 -3.05
N ARG A 164 19.97 -5.24 -4.22
CA ARG A 164 21.35 -5.76 -4.32
C ARG A 164 21.59 -7.04 -3.50
N GLY A 165 20.62 -7.95 -3.48
CA GLY A 165 20.70 -9.22 -2.77
C GLY A 165 20.15 -9.19 -1.34
N VAL A 166 19.72 -8.03 -0.83
CA VAL A 166 19.21 -7.89 0.55
C VAL A 166 17.71 -7.57 0.52
N PRO A 167 16.87 -8.38 1.20
CA PRO A 167 15.44 -8.13 1.32
C PRO A 167 15.13 -6.81 2.04
N SER A 168 14.07 -6.12 1.60
CA SER A 168 13.53 -4.92 2.22
C SER A 168 12.01 -5.05 2.34
N SER A 169 11.52 -5.04 3.57
CA SER A 169 10.13 -5.33 3.94
C SER A 169 9.34 -4.06 4.29
N GLY A 170 9.51 -3.01 3.49
CA GLY A 170 8.88 -1.71 3.69
C GLY A 170 9.78 -0.57 3.23
N MET A 171 9.41 0.65 3.61
CA MET A 171 10.12 1.88 3.28
C MET A 171 10.13 2.83 4.49
N ILE A 172 11.30 3.39 4.81
CA ILE A 172 11.38 4.53 5.74
C ILE A 172 11.12 5.80 4.92
N CYS A 173 10.12 6.58 5.32
CA CYS A 173 9.58 7.68 4.51
C CYS A 173 10.26 9.01 4.81
N SER A 174 10.38 9.84 3.79
CA SER A 174 10.66 11.26 3.88
C SER A 174 9.37 12.08 3.96
N ALA A 175 9.46 13.31 4.48
CA ALA A 175 8.34 14.24 4.49
C ALA A 175 7.81 14.54 3.06
N ARG A 176 8.71 14.51 2.07
CA ARG A 176 8.36 14.75 0.65
C ARG A 176 7.57 13.60 0.04
N GLU A 177 7.95 12.37 0.34
CA GLU A 177 7.22 11.19 -0.14
C GLU A 177 5.82 11.10 0.47
N LEU A 178 5.64 11.64 1.68
CA LEU A 178 4.36 11.76 2.36
C LEU A 178 3.58 13.03 1.98
N GLU A 179 4.11 13.86 1.08
CA GLU A 179 3.50 15.13 0.65
C GLU A 179 3.14 16.07 1.82
N LEU A 180 3.94 16.04 2.89
CA LEU A 180 3.69 16.89 4.05
C LEU A 180 3.85 18.38 3.69
N PRO A 181 2.99 19.25 4.25
CA PRO A 181 3.19 20.69 4.18
C PRO A 181 4.57 21.08 4.71
N ASP A 182 5.20 22.06 4.08
CA ASP A 182 6.53 22.58 4.45
C ASP A 182 7.66 21.52 4.48
N ALA A 183 7.52 20.43 3.70
CA ALA A 183 8.54 19.40 3.61
C ALA A 183 9.93 19.98 3.28
N PRO A 184 10.98 19.61 4.04
CA PRO A 184 12.33 20.11 3.82
C PRO A 184 12.81 19.86 2.38
N GLN A 185 13.54 20.82 1.83
CA GLN A 185 14.14 20.68 0.49
C GLN A 185 15.30 19.67 0.48
N GLU A 186 15.96 19.50 1.63
CA GLU A 186 17.05 18.54 1.79
C GLU A 186 16.55 17.10 1.64
N LYS A 187 17.41 16.25 1.07
CA LYS A 187 17.10 14.83 0.89
C LYS A 187 17.35 14.11 2.20
N GLY A 188 16.31 13.46 2.74
CA GLY A 188 16.43 12.65 3.94
C GLY A 188 15.09 12.07 4.37
N ILE A 189 15.14 11.08 5.24
CA ILE A 189 13.95 10.54 5.91
C ILE A 189 13.40 11.54 6.94
N LEU A 190 12.12 11.39 7.28
CA LEU A 190 11.50 12.12 8.37
C LEU A 190 11.87 11.46 9.71
N VAL A 191 12.68 12.16 10.50
CA VAL A 191 12.96 11.79 11.89
C VAL A 191 11.91 12.46 12.77
N LEU A 192 11.25 11.66 13.60
CA LEU A 192 10.18 12.08 14.48
C LEU A 192 10.71 12.42 15.87
N GLU A 193 9.97 13.24 16.59
CA GLU A 193 10.24 13.54 17.99
C GLU A 193 9.98 12.34 18.90
N ASP A 194 10.60 12.34 20.08
CA ASP A 194 10.49 11.26 21.07
C ASP A 194 9.07 11.08 21.62
N SER A 195 8.20 12.07 21.46
CA SER A 195 6.79 12.02 21.86
C SER A 195 5.96 10.99 21.09
N PHE A 196 6.43 10.54 19.91
CA PHE A 196 5.75 9.50 19.15
C PHE A 196 5.98 8.10 19.74
N GLU A 197 4.93 7.30 19.88
CA GLU A 197 5.01 5.91 20.33
C GLU A 197 5.30 4.97 19.16
N VAL A 198 6.20 4.00 19.35
CA VAL A 198 6.55 3.01 18.32
C VAL A 198 5.36 2.08 18.07
N GLY A 199 5.04 1.86 16.80
CA GLY A 199 3.92 1.03 16.35
C GLY A 199 2.58 1.76 16.26
N GLN A 200 2.47 3.01 16.71
CA GLN A 200 1.25 3.79 16.50
C GLN A 200 1.07 4.15 15.02
N GLU A 201 -0.19 4.33 14.61
CA GLU A 201 -0.53 4.84 13.29
C GLU A 201 0.01 6.26 13.10
N PHE A 202 0.68 6.50 11.97
CA PHE A 202 1.10 7.83 11.57
C PHE A 202 0.11 8.39 10.54
N LYS A 203 -0.58 9.48 10.91
CA LYS A 203 -1.54 10.17 10.05
C LYS A 203 -0.92 11.46 9.53
N PHE A 204 -1.10 11.73 8.24
CA PHE A 204 -0.59 12.89 7.55
C PHE A 204 -1.64 13.45 6.58
#